data_AF-A0A831TXT7-F1
#
_entry.id   AF-A0A831TXT7-F1
#
_cell.length_a   1.000
_cell.length_b   1.000
_cell.length_c   1.000
_cell.angle_alpha   90.00
_cell.angle_beta   90.00
_cell.angle_gamma   90.00
#
_symmetry.space_group_name_H-M   'P 1'
#
loop_
_entity.id
_entity.type
_entity.pdbx_description
1 polymer ?
#
loop_
_entity_poly.entity_id
_entity_poly.type
_entity_poly.pdbx_seq_one_letter_code
_entity_poly.pdbx_strand_id
1 'polypeptide(L)'
;MIVRGSSTRALLGLATWLALALGVGAAGPEGARDERMIAPGVRWERRVRPLPASPEGPATGPSVPCVVQIVEADLTTTSIEAAPVHADDRVVAAAPLSRQLARVTTDARYPVAAVNGDFFVMEAAQRGLPIGAVVRGGEIYHNPF
;
A
#
# COMPACT_ATOMS: atom_id res chain seq x y z
N MET A 1 18.13 0.51 0.93
CA MET A 1 18.94 0.80 2.12
C MET A 1 19.25 -0.50 2.85
N ILE A 2 20.49 -0.97 2.76
CA ILE A 2 20.92 -2.29 3.25
C ILE A 2 21.34 -2.19 4.72
N VAL A 3 20.63 -2.92 5.57
CA VAL A 3 21.19 -3.41 6.83
C VAL A 3 21.95 -4.69 6.51
N ARG A 4 23.27 -4.68 6.70
CA ARG A 4 24.11 -5.88 6.64
C ARG A 4 23.81 -6.73 7.88
N GLY A 5 23.24 -7.92 7.67
CA GLY A 5 23.18 -9.01 8.65
C GLY A 5 23.87 -10.23 8.06
N SER A 6 25.00 -10.60 8.64
CA SER A 6 25.85 -11.72 8.24
C SER A 6 25.17 -13.07 8.41
N SER A 7 25.31 -13.91 7.38
CA SER A 7 24.93 -15.32 7.33
C SER A 7 25.50 -16.14 8.49
N THR A 8 24.65 -16.89 9.19
CA THR A 8 25.05 -18.15 9.83
C THR A 8 23.97 -19.20 9.57
N ARG A 9 24.37 -20.26 8.88
CA ARG A 9 23.56 -21.44 8.59
C ARG A 9 23.27 -22.20 9.89
N ALA A 10 22.03 -22.59 10.11
CA ALA A 10 21.67 -23.70 10.99
C ALA A 10 20.70 -24.63 10.26
N LEU A 11 21.21 -25.82 9.97
CA LEU A 11 20.47 -27.02 9.57
C LEU A 11 19.71 -27.60 10.77
N LEU A 12 18.74 -28.47 10.45
CA LEU A 12 17.97 -29.39 11.31
C LEU A 12 16.64 -28.87 11.88
N GLY A 13 15.59 -29.64 11.58
CA GLY A 13 14.34 -29.62 12.33
C GLY A 13 13.08 -29.88 11.51
N LEU A 14 13.01 -30.99 10.77
CA LEU A 14 11.75 -31.50 10.22
C LEU A 14 10.85 -31.93 11.38
N ALA A 15 9.86 -31.11 11.72
CA ALA A 15 8.76 -31.48 12.61
C ALA A 15 7.44 -31.06 11.98
N THR A 16 6.88 -32.00 11.23
CA THR A 16 5.54 -31.99 10.65
C THR A 16 4.51 -31.90 11.78
N TRP A 17 3.82 -30.77 11.91
CA TRP A 17 2.55 -30.68 12.63
C TRP A 17 1.48 -30.20 11.65
N LEU A 18 0.84 -31.18 11.01
CA LEU A 18 -0.34 -30.99 10.19
C LEU A 18 -1.57 -30.94 11.13
N ALA A 19 -1.82 -29.78 11.72
CA ALA A 19 -3.09 -29.51 12.38
C ALA A 19 -4.03 -28.85 11.37
N LEU A 20 -4.86 -29.68 10.73
CA LEU A 20 -5.97 -29.27 9.87
C LEU A 20 -7.07 -28.64 10.75
N ALA A 21 -6.89 -27.38 11.13
CA ALA A 21 -7.98 -26.58 11.68
C ALA A 21 -8.87 -26.12 10.53
N LEU A 22 -9.89 -26.92 10.21
CA LEU A 22 -11.11 -26.47 9.54
C LEU A 22 -11.87 -25.53 10.50
N GLY A 23 -11.23 -24.40 10.82
CA GLY A 23 -11.83 -23.28 11.50
C GLY A 23 -12.58 -22.47 10.45
N VAL A 24 -13.90 -22.59 10.48
CA VAL A 24 -14.83 -21.50 10.19
C VAL A 24 -14.11 -20.18 10.47
N GLY A 25 -13.98 -19.32 9.46
CA GLY A 25 -13.32 -18.03 9.57
C GLY A 25 -13.95 -17.26 10.72
N ALA A 26 -13.34 -17.36 11.90
CA ALA A 26 -13.67 -16.55 13.04
C ALA A 26 -13.39 -15.13 12.56
N ALA A 27 -14.47 -14.36 12.36
CA ALA A 27 -14.37 -12.92 12.26
C ALA A 27 -13.46 -12.51 13.41
N GLY A 28 -12.23 -12.07 13.10
CA GLY A 28 -11.31 -11.57 14.11
C GLY A 28 -12.07 -10.53 14.93
N PRO A 29 -11.86 -10.47 16.26
CA PRO A 29 -12.66 -9.65 17.15
C PRO A 29 -12.77 -8.24 16.56
N GLU A 30 -14.00 -7.77 16.41
CA GLU A 30 -14.29 -6.41 15.97
C GLU A 30 -13.43 -5.45 16.81
N GLY A 31 -12.63 -4.59 16.16
CA GLY A 31 -11.64 -3.75 16.84
C GLY A 31 -10.23 -4.34 16.99
N ALA A 32 -9.93 -5.49 16.39
CA ALA A 32 -8.55 -5.98 16.30
C ALA A 32 -7.65 -4.92 15.62
N ARG A 33 -6.68 -4.41 16.38
CA ARG A 33 -5.67 -3.43 15.97
C ARG A 33 -4.30 -4.12 15.96
N ASP A 34 -3.65 -4.10 14.82
CA ASP A 34 -2.25 -4.53 14.66
C ASP A 34 -1.43 -3.32 14.24
N GLU A 35 -0.34 -3.06 14.94
CA GLU A 35 0.47 -1.86 14.80
C GLU A 35 1.94 -2.18 14.94
N ARG A 36 2.76 -1.58 14.07
CA ARG A 36 4.21 -1.70 14.14
C ARG A 36 4.91 -0.55 13.41
N MET A 37 6.12 -0.25 13.86
CA MET A 37 7.05 0.59 13.10
C MET A 37 7.58 -0.19 11.90
N ILE A 38 7.52 0.39 10.70
CA ILE A 38 8.01 -0.23 9.46
C ILE A 38 9.28 0.46 8.93
N ALA A 39 9.57 1.66 9.40
CA ALA A 39 10.84 2.37 9.24
C ALA A 39 10.97 3.44 10.35
N PRO A 40 12.15 4.03 10.58
CA PRO A 40 12.27 5.22 11.43
C PRO A 40 11.30 6.31 10.95
N GLY A 41 10.43 6.81 11.83
CA GLY A 41 9.42 7.82 11.50
C GLY A 41 8.23 7.32 10.66
N VAL A 42 8.11 6.00 10.36
CA VAL A 42 6.97 5.44 9.62
C VAL A 42 6.29 4.31 10.41
N ARG A 43 5.01 4.52 10.69
CA ARG A 43 4.13 3.61 11.45
C ARG A 43 3.10 3.00 10.51
N TRP A 44 2.92 1.69 10.60
CA TRP A 44 1.84 0.98 9.91
C TRP A 44 0.84 0.47 10.93
N GLU A 45 -0.43 0.58 10.58
CA GLU A 45 -1.55 0.15 11.40
C GLU A 45 -2.61 -0.56 10.54
N ARG A 46 -3.13 -1.68 11.04
CA ARG A 46 -4.26 -2.41 10.48
C ARG A 46 -5.41 -2.44 11.48
N ARG A 47 -6.60 -2.02 11.03
CA ARG A 47 -7.86 -2.06 11.79
C ARG A 47 -8.90 -2.87 11.04
N VAL A 48 -9.73 -3.62 11.75
CA VAL A 48 -10.98 -4.17 11.22
C VAL A 48 -12.14 -3.33 11.75
N ARG A 49 -12.91 -2.69 10.86
CA ARG A 49 -14.07 -1.86 11.23
C ARG A 49 -15.33 -2.30 10.47
N PRO A 50 -16.53 -2.17 11.05
CA PRO A 50 -17.76 -2.33 10.29
C PRO A 50 -17.91 -1.18 9.28
N LEU A 51 -18.18 -1.51 8.01
CA LEU A 51 -18.63 -0.53 7.01
C LEU A 51 -20.15 -0.71 6.80
N PRO A 52 -20.94 0.39 6.74
CA PRO A 52 -22.36 0.28 6.42
C PRO A 52 -22.56 -0.33 5.03
N ALA A 53 -23.62 -1.13 4.88
CA ALA A 53 -23.92 -1.87 3.65
C ALA A 53 -24.14 -0.97 2.41
N SER A 54 -24.53 0.28 2.62
CA SER A 54 -24.69 1.26 1.54
C SER A 54 -24.18 2.63 1.99
N PRO A 55 -23.33 3.30 1.18
CA PRO A 55 -22.98 4.70 1.40
C PRO A 55 -24.14 5.65 1.05
N GLU A 56 -25.15 5.21 0.30
CA GLU A 56 -26.24 6.06 -0.24
C GLU A 56 -27.66 5.58 0.14
N GLY A 57 -27.80 4.52 0.94
CA GLY A 57 -29.08 3.90 1.29
C GLY A 57 -29.38 3.90 2.80
N PRO A 58 -30.60 3.53 3.22
CA PRO A 58 -30.93 3.42 4.64
C PRO A 58 -29.98 2.44 5.33
N ALA A 59 -29.48 2.82 6.51
CA ALA A 59 -28.48 2.08 7.31
C ALA A 59 -28.99 0.74 7.89
N THR A 60 -29.98 0.12 7.25
CA THR A 60 -30.69 -1.07 7.73
C THR A 60 -30.10 -2.38 7.20
N GLY A 61 -29.04 -2.34 6.38
CA GLY A 61 -28.33 -3.53 5.92
C GLY A 61 -27.27 -4.03 6.92
N PRO A 62 -26.93 -5.34 6.89
CA PRO A 62 -25.88 -5.90 7.75
C PRO A 62 -24.53 -5.23 7.47
N SER A 63 -23.80 -4.85 8.52
CA SER A 63 -22.45 -4.32 8.39
C SER A 63 -21.50 -5.40 7.85
N VAL A 64 -20.58 -4.99 6.97
CA VAL A 64 -19.54 -5.88 6.44
C VAL A 64 -18.20 -5.51 7.08
N PRO A 65 -17.41 -6.47 7.56
CA PRO A 65 -16.09 -6.19 8.10
C PRO A 65 -15.17 -5.65 7.00
N CYS A 66 -14.62 -4.46 7.22
CA CYS A 66 -13.69 -3.79 6.34
C CYS A 66 -12.30 -3.72 6.99
N VAL A 67 -11.27 -4.15 6.26
CA VAL A 67 -9.88 -4.01 6.68
C VAL A 67 -9.37 -2.65 6.22
N VAL A 68 -8.97 -1.81 7.17
CA VAL A 68 -8.31 -0.52 6.92
C VAL A 68 -6.84 -0.66 7.22
N GLN A 69 -6.00 -0.25 6.27
CA GLN A 69 -4.56 -0.13 6.46
C GLN A 69 -4.19 1.34 6.44
N ILE A 70 -3.45 1.77 7.45
CA ILE A 70 -3.05 3.16 7.68
C ILE A 70 -1.52 3.17 7.71
N VAL A 71 -0.93 4.12 6.99
CA VAL A 71 0.50 4.42 7.07
C VAL A 71 0.63 5.87 7.51
N GLU A 72 1.30 6.08 8.62
CA GLU A 72 1.64 7.41 9.12
C GLU A 72 3.14 7.62 8.96
N ALA A 73 3.51 8.78 8.42
CA ALA A 73 4.90 9.15 8.19
C ALA A 73 5.16 10.54 8.78
N ASP A 74 6.22 10.65 9.58
CA ASP A 74 6.71 11.93 10.10
C ASP A 74 7.63 12.61 9.08
N LEU A 75 7.05 13.53 8.31
CA LEU A 75 7.76 14.28 7.28
C LEU A 75 8.67 15.39 7.84
N THR A 76 8.70 15.59 9.16
CA THR A 76 9.66 16.52 9.79
C THR A 76 11.06 15.90 9.92
N THR A 77 11.15 14.57 9.77
CA THR A 77 12.44 13.86 9.74
C THR A 77 13.14 14.07 8.39
N THR A 78 14.45 14.28 8.39
CA THR A 78 15.22 14.57 7.18
C THR A 78 15.40 13.37 6.24
N SER A 79 15.01 12.17 6.68
CA SER A 79 15.20 10.92 5.93
C SER A 79 13.93 10.40 5.23
N ILE A 80 12.79 11.11 5.34
CA ILE A 80 11.53 10.71 4.70
C ILE A 80 11.07 11.81 3.75
N GLU A 81 10.77 11.41 2.52
CA GLU A 81 10.19 12.29 1.50
C GLU A 81 8.96 11.62 0.91
N ALA A 82 7.85 12.36 0.82
CA ALA A 82 6.69 11.96 0.05
C ALA A 82 6.86 12.43 -1.40
N ALA A 83 6.77 11.52 -2.36
CA ALA A 83 6.87 11.86 -3.78
C ALA A 83 5.88 11.06 -4.63
N PRO A 84 5.28 11.68 -5.66
CA PRO A 84 4.49 10.95 -6.64
C PRO A 84 5.39 10.04 -7.48
N VAL A 85 4.90 8.84 -7.78
CA VAL A 85 5.54 7.88 -8.67
C VAL A 85 4.56 7.55 -9.79
N HIS A 86 5.02 7.66 -11.03
CA HIS A 86 4.24 7.28 -12.21
C HIS A 86 4.50 5.82 -12.59
N ALA A 87 3.65 5.27 -13.45
CA ALA A 87 3.86 3.93 -13.98
C ALA A 87 5.04 3.83 -14.94
N ASP A 88 5.40 4.91 -15.63
CA ASP A 88 6.54 5.04 -16.53
C ASP A 88 7.09 6.48 -16.41
N ASP A 89 8.35 6.70 -16.77
CA ASP A 89 8.99 8.02 -16.73
C ASP A 89 8.65 8.88 -17.95
N ARG A 90 8.09 8.30 -19.03
CA ARG A 90 7.83 9.02 -20.28
C ARG A 90 6.39 8.97 -20.76
N VAL A 91 5.61 8.00 -20.30
CA VAL A 91 4.25 7.75 -20.80
C VAL A 91 3.31 7.63 -19.62
N VAL A 92 2.18 8.32 -19.67
CA VAL A 92 1.15 8.08 -18.68
C VAL A 92 0.56 6.69 -18.92
N ALA A 93 0.75 5.80 -17.97
CA ALA A 93 0.37 4.40 -18.07
C ALA A 93 -0.17 3.89 -16.74
N ALA A 94 -0.83 2.73 -16.77
CA ALA A 94 -1.23 2.01 -15.57
C ALA A 94 -0.30 0.81 -15.37
N ALA A 95 0.36 0.74 -14.20
CA ALA A 95 1.16 -0.41 -13.80
C ALA A 95 0.86 -0.82 -12.36
N PRO A 96 1.00 -2.11 -12.00
CA PRO A 96 0.90 -2.54 -10.61
C PRO A 96 1.85 -1.74 -9.71
N LEU A 97 1.36 -1.27 -8.56
CA LEU A 97 2.13 -0.44 -7.62
C LEU A 97 3.48 -1.08 -7.27
N SER A 98 3.52 -2.39 -7.03
CA SER A 98 4.75 -3.14 -6.74
C SER A 98 5.81 -3.01 -7.84
N ARG A 99 5.43 -2.97 -9.13
CA ARG A 99 6.35 -2.75 -10.24
C ARG A 99 6.85 -1.32 -10.29
N GLN A 100 5.99 -0.35 -9.98
CA GLN A 100 6.39 1.06 -9.91
C GLN A 100 7.43 1.28 -8.81
N LEU A 101 7.20 0.70 -7.62
CA LEU A 101 8.13 0.78 -6.49
C LEU A 101 9.47 0.09 -6.79
N ALA A 102 9.46 -1.07 -7.42
CA ALA A 102 10.67 -1.76 -7.82
C ALA A 102 11.55 -0.88 -8.75
N ARG A 103 10.93 -0.14 -9.67
CA ARG A 103 11.67 0.74 -10.60
C ARG A 103 12.31 1.94 -9.92
N VAL A 104 11.60 2.58 -8.98
CA VAL A 104 12.13 3.76 -8.27
C VAL A 104 13.06 3.41 -7.11
N THR A 105 13.24 2.12 -6.83
CA THR A 105 14.19 1.65 -5.83
C THR A 105 15.61 1.74 -6.41
N THR A 106 16.48 2.46 -5.70
CA THR A 106 17.89 2.62 -6.01
C THR A 106 18.73 2.39 -4.75
N ASP A 107 20.06 2.40 -4.90
CA ASP A 107 20.97 2.32 -3.75
C ASP A 107 20.78 3.50 -2.78
N ALA A 108 20.40 4.67 -3.30
CA ALA A 108 20.19 5.90 -2.54
C ALA A 108 18.75 6.11 -2.06
N ARG A 109 17.75 5.49 -2.71
CA ARG A 109 16.33 5.70 -2.43
C ARG A 109 15.59 4.37 -2.33
N TYR A 110 14.90 4.14 -1.21
CA TYR A 110 14.11 2.93 -1.00
C TYR A 110 12.68 3.28 -0.57
N PRO A 111 11.64 2.91 -1.35
CA PRO A 111 10.26 3.13 -0.96
C PRO A 111 9.90 2.32 0.28
N VAL A 112 9.42 3.00 1.34
CA VAL A 112 8.99 2.35 2.59
C VAL A 112 7.52 1.92 2.51
N ALA A 113 6.69 2.77 1.94
CA ALA A 113 5.27 2.54 1.74
C ALA A 113 4.79 3.31 0.52
N ALA A 114 3.69 2.86 -0.07
CA ALA A 114 3.00 3.59 -1.11
C ALA A 114 1.52 3.24 -1.12
N VAL A 115 0.73 4.16 -1.65
CA VAL A 115 -0.70 4.00 -1.89
C VAL A 115 -0.98 4.37 -3.34
N ASN A 116 -2.07 3.86 -3.90
CA ASN A 116 -2.53 4.33 -5.19
C ASN A 116 -2.92 5.81 -5.08
N GLY A 117 -2.57 6.60 -6.10
CA GLY A 117 -2.82 8.04 -6.14
C GLY A 117 -4.17 8.37 -6.78
N ASP A 118 -4.12 9.25 -7.78
CA ASP A 118 -5.28 9.79 -8.47
C ASP A 118 -6.05 8.74 -9.32
N PHE A 119 -7.24 9.13 -9.76
CA PHE A 119 -8.03 8.37 -10.72
C PHE A 119 -7.39 8.39 -12.11
N PHE A 120 -7.58 7.29 -12.84
CA PHE A 120 -7.07 7.13 -14.20
C PHE A 120 -8.07 6.37 -15.06
N VAL A 121 -8.03 6.63 -16.36
CA VAL A 121 -8.87 5.96 -17.36
C VAL A 121 -8.40 4.51 -17.50
N MET A 122 -9.37 3.57 -17.54
CA MET A 122 -9.08 2.14 -17.65
C MET A 122 -9.41 1.54 -19.04
N GLU A 123 -9.98 2.34 -19.92
CA GLU A 123 -10.32 1.97 -21.30
C GLU A 123 -9.06 1.79 -22.15
N ALA A 124 -9.06 0.81 -23.04
CA ALA A 124 -7.86 0.33 -23.72
C ALA A 124 -7.05 1.42 -24.44
N ALA A 125 -7.72 2.37 -25.10
CA ALA A 125 -7.06 3.43 -25.87
C ALA A 125 -6.39 4.51 -25.01
N GLN A 126 -6.81 4.68 -23.76
CA GLN A 126 -6.37 5.74 -22.86
C GLN A 126 -5.94 5.18 -21.49
N ARG A 127 -5.62 3.89 -21.43
CA ARG A 127 -5.39 3.20 -20.17
C ARG A 127 -4.21 3.82 -19.41
N GLY A 128 -4.52 4.34 -18.23
CA GLY A 128 -3.56 4.97 -17.33
C GLY A 128 -3.50 6.49 -17.45
N LEU A 129 -4.21 7.12 -18.40
CA LEU A 129 -4.33 8.58 -18.47
C LEU A 129 -4.95 9.10 -17.18
N PRO A 130 -4.38 10.12 -16.50
CA PRO A 130 -4.92 10.60 -15.24
C PRO A 130 -6.21 11.38 -15.53
N ILE A 131 -7.15 11.38 -14.60
CA ILE A 131 -8.34 12.23 -14.72
C ILE A 131 -8.03 13.64 -14.23
N GLY A 132 -7.24 13.78 -13.15
CA GLY A 132 -6.85 15.06 -12.56
C GLY A 132 -5.54 15.63 -13.10
N ALA A 133 -5.18 16.81 -12.60
CA ALA A 133 -3.90 17.44 -12.92
C ALA A 133 -2.74 16.68 -12.26
N VAL A 134 -1.66 16.50 -13.01
CA VAL A 134 -0.46 15.80 -12.53
C VAL A 134 0.76 16.69 -12.71
N VAL A 135 1.42 17.01 -11.60
CA VAL A 135 2.64 17.82 -11.57
C VAL A 135 3.75 17.04 -10.87
N ARG A 136 4.93 16.98 -11.49
CA ARG A 136 6.13 16.33 -10.93
C ARG A 136 7.34 17.22 -11.14
N GLY A 137 8.04 17.56 -10.06
CA GLY A 137 9.24 18.41 -10.14
C GLY A 137 9.00 19.80 -10.73
N GLY A 138 7.76 20.31 -10.64
CA GLY A 138 7.36 21.58 -11.26
C GLY A 138 6.92 21.47 -12.73
N GLU A 139 7.02 20.29 -13.35
CA GLU A 139 6.54 20.05 -14.72
C GLU A 139 5.11 19.50 -14.72
N ILE A 140 4.28 19.97 -15.65
CA ILE A 140 2.91 19.48 -15.85
C ILE A 140 2.96 18.24 -16.77
N TYR A 141 2.54 17.09 -16.26
CA TYR A 141 2.45 15.84 -17.01
C TYR A 141 1.04 15.59 -17.57
N HIS A 142 0.01 16.15 -16.93
CA HIS A 142 -1.36 16.09 -17.40
C HIS A 142 -2.14 17.32 -16.91
N ASN A 143 -2.95 17.90 -17.79
CA ASN A 143 -3.89 18.98 -17.50
C ASN A 143 -5.29 18.54 -17.97
N PRO A 144 -6.32 18.56 -17.10
CA PRO A 144 -7.67 18.18 -17.50
C PRO A 144 -8.41 19.21 -18.39
N PHE A 145 -7.76 20.33 -18.75
CA PHE A 145 -8.33 21.43 -19.55
C PHE A 145 -7.52 21.72 -20.81
#